data_AF-K2EHG8-F1
#
_entry.id   AF-K2EHG8-F1
#
_cell.length_a   1.000
_cell.length_b   1.000
_cell.length_c   1.000
_cell.angle_alpha   90.00
_cell.angle_beta   90.00
_cell.angle_gamma   90.00
#
_symmetry.space_group_name_H-M   'P 1'
#
loop_
_entity.id
_entity.type
_entity.pdbx_description
1 polymer ?
#
loop_
_entity_poly.entity_id
_entity_poly.type
_entity_poly.pdbx_seq_one_letter_code
_entity_poly.pdbx_strand_id
1 'polypeptide(L)'
;MVTAYEALHAQGMAHSVETWVDGKLAGGLYCVAIGRAVFGESMFSHATDASKIALAALVCMCRRNGVELIDCQQNTSHLASLGAREMPREEFLQHVQSQCARPPIPWHFEPVYWNELLQSPALTA
;
A
#
# COMPACT_ATOMS: atom_id res chain seq x y z
N MET A 1 18.54 -5.83 -8.42
CA MET A 1 17.17 -5.58 -7.92
C MET A 1 17.20 -4.73 -6.66
N VAL A 2 17.72 -5.20 -5.53
CA VAL A 2 17.74 -4.44 -4.25
C VAL A 2 18.28 -3.01 -4.40
N THR A 3 19.48 -2.84 -4.97
CA THR A 3 20.11 -1.53 -5.18
C THR A 3 19.26 -0.54 -5.98
N ALA A 4 18.41 -1.01 -6.90
CA ALA A 4 17.54 -0.14 -7.67
C ALA A 4 16.40 0.43 -6.79
N TYR A 5 15.80 -0.41 -5.93
CA TYR A 5 14.77 0.05 -4.99
C TYR A 5 15.36 0.89 -3.84
N GLU A 6 16.59 0.63 -3.41
CA GLU A 6 17.31 1.51 -2.48
C GLU A 6 17.53 2.89 -3.09
N ALA A 7 17.91 2.96 -4.38
CA ALA A 7 18.05 4.22 -5.09
C ALA A 7 16.70 4.97 -5.23
N LEU A 8 15.61 4.25 -5.52
CA LEU A 8 14.27 4.83 -5.54
C LEU A 8 13.83 5.31 -4.15
N HIS A 9 14.16 4.57 -3.10
CA HIS A 9 13.87 4.97 -1.72
C HIS A 9 14.62 6.25 -1.33
N ALA A 10 15.91 6.33 -1.67
CA ALA A 10 16.72 7.54 -1.45
C ALA A 10 16.18 8.76 -2.22
N GLN A 11 15.48 8.54 -3.33
CA GLN A 11 14.80 9.59 -4.12
C GLN A 11 13.38 9.89 -3.62
N GLY A 12 12.90 9.20 -2.58
CA GLY A 12 11.54 9.38 -2.06
C GLY A 12 10.44 8.78 -2.94
N MET A 13 10.78 7.82 -3.80
CA MET A 13 9.86 7.14 -4.71
C MET A 13 9.52 5.70 -4.28
N ALA A 14 10.29 5.09 -3.39
CA ALA A 14 9.98 3.79 -2.81
C ALA A 14 9.81 3.89 -1.30
N HIS A 15 8.85 3.16 -0.75
CA HIS A 15 8.44 3.26 0.65
C HIS A 15 8.17 1.87 1.24
N SER A 16 8.54 1.68 2.51
CA SER A 16 8.21 0.49 3.28
C SER A 16 7.07 0.76 4.25
N VAL A 17 6.30 -0.28 4.56
CA VAL A 17 5.38 -0.32 5.70
C VAL A 17 5.72 -1.56 6.51
N GLU A 18 5.97 -1.37 7.79
CA GLU A 18 6.57 -2.38 8.65
C GLU A 18 5.68 -2.67 9.85
N THR A 19 5.52 -3.95 10.16
CA THR A 19 4.81 -4.41 11.35
C THR A 19 5.84 -4.86 12.38
N TRP A 20 5.89 -4.14 13.51
CA TRP A 20 6.78 -4.43 14.62
C TRP A 20 6.00 -4.97 15.83
N VAL A 21 6.47 -6.07 16.42
CA VAL A 21 5.89 -6.68 17.63
C VAL A 21 7.01 -6.90 18.63
N ASP A 22 6.90 -6.33 19.82
CA ASP A 22 7.90 -6.43 20.90
C ASP A 22 9.34 -6.09 20.43
N GLY A 23 9.46 -5.05 19.59
CA GLY A 23 10.74 -4.59 19.04
C GLY A 23 11.32 -5.47 17.93
N LYS A 24 10.57 -6.47 17.43
CA LYS A 24 10.99 -7.34 16.31
C LYS A 24 10.18 -7.04 15.05
N LEU A 25 10.85 -7.02 13.91
CA LEU A 25 10.22 -6.91 12.59
C LEU A 25 9.45 -8.20 12.29
N ALA A 26 8.13 -8.16 12.46
CA ALA A 26 7.24 -9.30 12.32
C ALA A 26 6.74 -9.50 10.87
N GLY A 27 6.82 -8.47 10.04
CA GLY A 27 6.39 -8.50 8.65
C GLY A 27 6.42 -7.10 8.03
N GLY A 28 6.09 -7.01 6.75
CA GLY A 28 6.04 -5.73 6.06
C GLY A 28 5.83 -5.87 4.57
N LEU A 29 5.81 -4.73 3.90
CA LEU A 29 5.77 -4.61 2.45
C LEU A 29 6.57 -3.41 2.00
N TYR A 30 6.87 -3.35 0.70
CA TYR A 30 7.33 -2.13 0.07
C TYR A 30 6.53 -1.84 -1.20
N CYS A 31 6.50 -0.57 -1.55
CA CYS A 31 5.78 -0.05 -2.70
C CYS A 31 6.60 1.04 -3.39
N VAL A 32 6.29 1.28 -4.66
CA VAL A 32 6.75 2.45 -5.40
C VAL A 32 5.58 3.42 -5.53
N ALA A 33 5.86 4.71 -5.39
CA ALA A 33 4.89 5.77 -5.57
C ALA A 33 5.41 6.85 -6.51
N ILE A 34 4.61 7.15 -7.54
CA ILE A 34 4.87 8.22 -8.48
C ILE A 34 3.67 9.16 -8.43
N GLY A 35 3.86 10.35 -7.85
CA GLY A 35 2.74 11.22 -7.49
C GLY A 35 1.80 10.48 -6.52
N ARG A 36 0.58 10.20 -6.98
CA ARG A 36 -0.42 9.41 -6.24
C ARG A 36 -0.67 8.01 -6.81
N ALA A 37 0.04 7.61 -7.85
CA ALA A 37 -0.02 6.24 -8.34
C ALA A 37 0.86 5.36 -7.44
N VAL A 38 0.24 4.40 -6.74
CA VAL A 38 0.93 3.50 -5.79
C VAL A 38 0.94 2.08 -6.33
N PHE A 39 2.13 1.49 -6.36
CA PHE A 39 2.39 0.15 -6.86
C PHE A 39 2.94 -0.71 -5.73
N GLY A 40 2.15 -1.67 -5.23
CA GLY A 40 2.61 -2.61 -4.21
C GLY A 40 3.55 -3.64 -4.83
N GLU A 41 4.76 -3.78 -4.32
CA GLU A 41 5.79 -4.60 -4.99
C GLU A 41 5.86 -6.01 -4.39
N SER A 42 6.12 -6.10 -3.09
CA SER A 42 6.19 -7.37 -2.39
C SER A 42 5.93 -7.20 -0.91
N MET A 43 5.64 -8.32 -0.25
CA MET A 43 5.39 -8.41 1.18
C MET A 43 6.01 -9.67 1.78
N PHE A 44 6.29 -9.63 3.08
CA PHE A 44 6.79 -10.76 3.84
C PHE A 44 6.12 -10.81 5.22
N SER A 45 6.08 -12.01 5.81
CA SER A 45 5.51 -12.24 7.14
C SER A 45 6.38 -13.25 7.90
N HIS A 46 6.82 -12.86 9.09
CA HIS A 46 7.49 -13.73 10.07
C HIS A 46 6.58 -14.12 11.24
N ALA A 47 5.43 -13.45 11.38
CA ALA A 47 4.35 -13.81 12.29
C ALA A 47 3.00 -13.84 11.55
N THR A 48 2.01 -14.49 12.15
CA THR A 48 0.64 -14.52 11.61
C THR A 48 0.11 -13.09 11.40
N ASP A 49 -0.48 -12.85 10.24
CA ASP A 49 -1.13 -11.59 9.83
C ASP A 49 -0.24 -10.33 9.77
N ALA A 50 1.06 -10.44 10.02
CA ALA A 50 1.93 -9.26 10.05
C ALA A 50 1.99 -8.51 8.71
N SER A 51 2.02 -9.22 7.57
CA SER A 51 1.94 -8.58 6.24
C SER A 51 0.57 -7.96 5.96
N LYS A 52 -0.52 -8.54 6.49
CA LYS A 52 -1.88 -8.00 6.35
C LYS A 52 -2.05 -6.70 7.13
N ILE A 53 -1.46 -6.62 8.32
CA ILE A 53 -1.43 -5.38 9.12
C ILE A 53 -0.68 -4.28 8.35
N ALA A 54 0.47 -4.60 7.74
CA ALA A 54 1.22 -3.66 6.92
C ALA A 54 0.40 -3.18 5.70
N LEU A 55 -0.30 -4.09 5.02
CA LEU A 55 -1.20 -3.73 3.92
C LEU A 55 -2.38 -2.87 4.40
N ALA A 56 -2.98 -3.19 5.54
CA ALA A 56 -4.07 -2.40 6.12
C ALA A 56 -3.61 -0.98 6.47
N ALA A 57 -2.40 -0.82 7.02
CA ALA A 57 -1.81 0.48 7.28
C ALA A 57 -1.56 1.28 5.98
N LEU A 58 -1.05 0.63 4.92
CA LEU A 58 -0.91 1.25 3.60
C LEU A 58 -2.28 1.73 3.07
N VAL A 59 -3.31 0.89 3.16
CA VAL A 59 -4.68 1.23 2.74
C VAL A 59 -5.22 2.43 3.51
N CYS A 60 -5.06 2.48 4.83
CA CYS A 60 -5.45 3.62 5.66
C CYS A 60 -4.76 4.91 5.21
N MET A 61 -3.44 4.87 5.01
CA MET A 61 -2.68 6.03 4.55
C MET A 61 -3.10 6.48 3.16
N CYS A 62 -3.33 5.54 2.23
CA CYS A 62 -3.83 5.83 0.88
C CYS A 62 -5.20 6.52 0.94
N ARG A 63 -6.17 5.93 1.67
CA ARG A 63 -7.52 6.50 1.84
C ARG A 63 -7.48 7.90 2.43
N ARG A 64 -6.73 8.08 3.52
CA ARG A 64 -6.59 9.37 4.20
C ARG A 64 -6.10 10.47 3.29
N ASN A 65 -5.22 10.13 2.34
CA ASN A 65 -4.61 11.07 1.42
C ASN A 65 -5.30 11.12 0.03
N GLY A 66 -6.40 10.41 -0.15
CA GLY A 66 -7.14 10.36 -1.42
C GLY A 66 -6.37 9.70 -2.56
N VAL A 67 -5.60 8.64 -2.25
CA VAL A 67 -5.10 7.67 -3.22
C VAL A 67 -6.19 6.62 -3.41
N GLU A 68 -6.62 6.44 -4.65
CA GLU A 68 -7.80 5.63 -4.98
C GLU A 68 -7.45 4.15 -5.20
N LEU A 69 -6.31 3.87 -5.83
CA LEU A 69 -5.89 2.52 -6.19
C LEU A 69 -4.48 2.21 -5.67
N ILE A 70 -4.28 0.95 -5.29
CA ILE A 70 -2.97 0.33 -5.10
C ILE A 70 -2.87 -0.76 -6.16
N ASP A 71 -1.94 -0.62 -7.10
CA ASP A 71 -1.65 -1.68 -8.06
C ASP A 71 -1.02 -2.89 -7.34
N CYS A 72 -1.49 -4.08 -7.70
CA CYS A 72 -1.01 -5.35 -7.16
C CYS A 72 -0.54 -6.33 -8.26
N GLN A 73 -0.39 -5.82 -9.49
CA GLN A 73 0.09 -6.47 -10.71
C GLN A 73 -0.64 -7.76 -11.08
N GLN A 74 -0.32 -8.86 -10.41
CA GLN A 74 -0.91 -10.17 -10.69
C GLN A 74 -2.03 -10.47 -9.70
N ASN A 75 -3.20 -10.79 -10.23
CA ASN A 75 -4.31 -11.27 -9.43
C ASN A 75 -3.98 -12.67 -8.88
N THR A 76 -3.59 -12.75 -7.62
CA THR A 76 -3.39 -14.01 -6.90
C THR A 76 -4.58 -14.28 -5.98
N SER A 77 -4.85 -15.55 -5.67
CA SER A 77 -5.91 -15.92 -4.71
C SER A 77 -5.73 -15.25 -3.35
N HIS A 78 -4.47 -15.05 -2.93
CA HIS A 78 -4.15 -14.32 -1.71
C HIS A 78 -4.62 -12.86 -1.78
N LEU A 79 -4.25 -12.12 -2.83
CA LEU A 79 -4.64 -10.71 -2.98
C LEU A 79 -6.15 -10.55 -3.19
N ALA A 80 -6.78 -11.48 -3.93
CA ALA A 80 -8.23 -11.51 -4.10
C ALA A 80 -8.94 -11.66 -2.74
N SER A 81 -8.42 -12.50 -1.84
CA SER A 81 -8.97 -12.64 -0.47
C SER A 81 -8.87 -11.37 0.38
N LEU A 82 -7.96 -10.45 0.01
CA LEU A 82 -7.75 -9.15 0.66
C LEU A 82 -8.53 -8.01 -0.02
N GLY A 83 -9.35 -8.32 -1.03
CA GLY A 83 -10.23 -7.36 -1.70
C GLY A 83 -9.71 -6.85 -3.05
N ALA A 84 -8.58 -7.35 -3.55
CA ALA A 84 -8.08 -7.00 -4.89
C ALA A 84 -9.06 -7.48 -5.98
N ARG A 85 -9.15 -6.71 -7.06
CA ARG A 85 -10.01 -6.99 -8.21
C ARG A 85 -9.30 -6.60 -9.50
N GLU A 86 -9.61 -7.31 -10.57
CA GLU A 86 -9.15 -6.95 -11.90
C GLU A 86 -9.89 -5.73 -12.43
N MET A 87 -9.22 -4.94 -13.27
CA MET A 87 -9.79 -3.82 -13.99
C MET A 87 -9.29 -3.82 -15.44
N PRO A 88 -10.04 -3.24 -16.39
CA PRO A 88 -9.58 -3.10 -17.76
C PRO A 88 -8.26 -2.33 -17.84
N ARG A 89 -7.32 -2.82 -18.65
CA ARG A 89 -5.99 -2.20 -18.81
C ARG A 89 -6.08 -0.73 -19.23
N GLU A 90 -7.04 -0.39 -20.09
CA GLU A 90 -7.23 0.98 -20.56
C GLU A 90 -7.60 1.92 -19.41
N GLU A 91 -8.56 1.53 -18.56
CA GLU A 91 -8.95 2.27 -17.36
C GLU A 91 -7.78 2.40 -16.38
N PHE A 92 -7.00 1.34 -16.19
CA PHE A 92 -5.81 1.36 -15.34
C PHE A 92 -4.77 2.36 -15.82
N LEU A 93 -4.46 2.36 -17.11
CA LEU A 93 -3.46 3.27 -17.69
C LEU A 93 -3.92 4.74 -17.61
N GLN A 94 -5.21 5.00 -17.87
CA GLN A 94 -5.78 6.34 -17.69
C GLN A 94 -5.68 6.80 -16.24
N HIS A 95 -6.00 5.91 -15.29
CA HIS A 95 -5.86 6.18 -13.87
C HIS A 95 -4.41 6.51 -13.49
N VAL A 96 -3.45 5.65 -13.84
CA VAL A 96 -2.03 5.85 -13.55
C VAL A 96 -1.53 7.17 -14.13
N GLN A 97 -1.84 7.47 -15.39
CA GLN A 97 -1.43 8.73 -16.02
C GLN A 97 -1.95 9.94 -15.24
N SER A 98 -3.21 9.91 -14.80
CA SER A 98 -3.81 11.00 -14.03
C SER A 98 -3.16 11.17 -12.64
N GLN A 99 -2.90 10.07 -11.93
CA GLN A 99 -2.38 10.12 -10.56
C GLN A 99 -0.88 10.43 -10.50
N CYS A 100 -0.09 10.03 -11.51
CA CYS A 100 1.32 10.39 -11.63
C CYS A 100 1.54 11.91 -11.69
N ALA A 101 0.59 12.67 -12.22
CA ALA A 101 0.67 14.12 -12.32
C ALA A 101 0.28 14.85 -11.02
N ARG A 102 -0.25 14.13 -10.02
CA ARG A 102 -0.66 14.71 -8.74
C ARG A 102 0.53 14.82 -7.79
N PRO A 103 0.53 15.79 -6.86
CA PRO A 103 1.60 15.90 -5.88
C PRO A 103 1.65 14.64 -4.99
N PRO A 104 2.85 14.20 -4.58
CA PRO A 104 3.01 13.05 -3.71
C PRO A 104 2.32 13.27 -2.37
N ILE A 105 1.98 12.17 -1.70
CA ILE A 105 1.41 12.19 -0.35
C ILE A 105 2.52 12.24 0.69
N PRO A 106 2.24 12.73 1.92
CA PRO A 106 3.17 12.56 3.03
C PRO A 106 3.27 11.07 3.41
N TRP A 107 4.47 10.50 3.29
CA TRP A 107 4.76 9.13 3.71
C TRP A 107 5.09 9.07 5.20
N HIS A 108 4.12 9.51 6.01
CA HIS A 108 4.15 9.48 7.46
C HIS A 108 2.83 8.91 7.96
N PHE A 109 2.90 7.88 8.82
CA PHE A 109 1.71 7.24 9.36
C PHE A 109 1.39 7.79 10.75
N GLU A 110 0.15 8.23 10.95
CA GLU A 110 -0.37 8.59 12.27
C GLU A 110 -1.36 7.52 12.77
N PRO A 111 -1.35 7.15 14.06
CA PRO A 111 -2.27 6.14 14.60
C PRO A 111 -3.76 6.43 14.33
N VAL A 112 -4.14 7.70 14.18
CA VAL A 112 -5.53 8.09 13.88
C VAL A 112 -6.00 7.58 12.51
N TYR A 113 -5.09 7.25 11.58
CA TYR A 113 -5.44 6.76 10.25
C TYR A 113 -6.11 5.38 10.29
N TRP A 114 -5.96 4.61 11.37
CA TRP A 114 -6.68 3.34 11.55
C TRP A 114 -8.21 3.50 11.47
N ASN A 115 -8.73 4.69 11.75
CA ASN A 115 -10.17 4.97 11.64
C ASN A 115 -10.71 4.80 10.20
N GLU A 116 -9.87 4.92 9.17
CA GLU A 116 -10.24 4.70 7.76
C GLU A 116 -10.71 3.25 7.48
N LEU A 117 -10.34 2.31 8.35
CA LEU A 117 -10.82 0.93 8.32
C LEU A 117 -11.71 0.61 9.52
N LEU A 118 -11.29 0.95 10.74
CA LEU A 118 -11.96 0.50 11.98
C LEU A 118 -13.30 1.19 12.26
N GLN A 119 -13.50 2.42 11.79
CA GLN A 119 -14.76 3.16 11.97
C GLN A 119 -15.63 3.11 10.71
N SER A 120 -15.25 2.31 9.73
CA SER A 120 -16.04 2.15 8.51
C SER A 120 -17.34 1.40 8.84
N PRO A 121 -18.52 1.89 8.42
CA PRO A 121 -19.82 1.28 8.74
C PRO A 121 -19.97 -0.18 8.25
N ALA A 122 -19.04 -0.66 7.42
CA ALA A 122 -18.96 -2.05 6.97
C ALA A 122 -18.55 -3.06 8.06
N LEU A 123 -17.97 -2.63 9.19
CA LEU A 123 -17.54 -3.53 10.28
C LEU A 123 -18.57 -3.68 11.41
N THR A 124 -19.70 -2.96 11.34
CA THR A 124 -20.79 -3.01 12.35
C THR A 124 -21.97 -3.90 11.94
N ALA A 125 -21.80 -4.76 10.93
CA ALA A 125 -22.83 -5.69 10.44
C ALA A 125 -22.45 -7.15 10.73
#